data_AF-A0A7C4GDZ2-F1
#
_entry.id   AF-A0A7C4GDZ2-F1
#
_cell.length_a   1.000
_cell.length_b   1.000
_cell.length_c   1.000
_cell.angle_alpha   90.00
_cell.angle_beta   90.00
_cell.angle_gamma   90.00
#
_symmetry.space_group_name_H-M   'P 1'
#
loop_
_entity.id
_entity.type
_entity.pdbx_description
1 polymer ?
#
loop_
_entity_poly.entity_id
_entity_poly.type
_entity_poly.pdbx_seq_one_letter_code
_entity_poly.pdbx_strand_id
1 'polypeptide(L)'
;MKKDSRGQLPIIIAITLSGIIIFSALIAYRTSLLPKSIESSDWIHVIVNVDRDFKRILRISLANFTRELIETGNATSSEFKARVKLEVWRIAFSLGYVASNLNISIHPKGKILLNEFSYTLQIIKDGSIYNQIINIPYLKIKDGFFFNYSWDQPYSVSMAYASINLDVAKDGVYGWNNSYTVFSSINVTKIIIDSNLNIIMIYFNFCTEDDSYSKLNENCISIIINDTPISFDSLIYYGLGNYSVKAKYTSYPQKIALIVTDCRGIIVVSKVILN
;
A
#
# COMPACT_ATOMS: atom_id res chain seq x y z
N MET A 1 -34.91 -69.69 24.71
CA MET A 1 -35.11 -68.33 24.16
C MET A 1 -33.82 -67.89 23.48
N LYS A 2 -33.76 -67.94 22.13
CA LYS A 2 -32.64 -67.38 21.35
C LYS A 2 -32.86 -65.88 21.26
N LYS A 3 -31.94 -65.10 21.81
CA LYS A 3 -31.99 -63.64 21.82
C LYS A 3 -31.49 -63.14 20.45
N ASP A 4 -32.37 -62.52 19.68
CA ASP A 4 -32.06 -61.98 18.35
C ASP A 4 -30.96 -60.92 18.42
N SER A 5 -29.78 -61.22 17.84
CA SER A 5 -28.61 -60.33 17.80
C SER A 5 -28.59 -59.40 16.57
N ARG A 6 -29.62 -59.43 15.71
CA ARG A 6 -29.65 -58.70 14.44
C ARG A 6 -29.93 -57.20 14.56
N GLY A 7 -30.49 -56.75 15.69
CA GLY A 7 -30.74 -55.33 15.96
C GLY A 7 -29.62 -54.60 16.71
N GLN A 8 -28.62 -55.32 17.24
CA GLN A 8 -27.59 -54.74 18.12
C GLN A 8 -26.45 -54.09 17.34
N LEU A 9 -26.12 -54.62 16.16
CA LEU A 9 -24.99 -54.17 15.36
C LEU A 9 -25.20 -52.75 14.77
N PRO A 10 -26.38 -52.38 14.24
CA PRO A 10 -26.65 -51.00 13.80
C PRO A 10 -26.60 -50.00 14.96
N ILE A 11 -27.08 -50.41 16.14
CA ILE A 11 -27.09 -49.56 17.35
C ILE A 11 -25.66 -49.28 17.82
N ILE A 12 -24.80 -50.32 17.86
CA ILE A 12 -23.39 -50.16 18.22
C ILE A 12 -22.69 -49.23 17.24
N ILE A 13 -22.89 -49.43 15.92
CA ILE A 13 -22.29 -48.57 14.88
C ILE A 13 -22.72 -47.12 15.07
N ALA A 14 -24.02 -46.86 15.26
CA ALA A 14 -24.56 -45.52 15.47
C ALA A 14 -23.95 -44.85 16.71
N ILE A 15 -23.80 -45.58 17.82
CA ILE A 15 -23.19 -45.06 19.05
C ILE A 15 -21.71 -44.72 18.82
N THR A 16 -20.94 -45.58 18.15
CA THR A 16 -19.54 -45.28 17.82
C THR A 16 -19.41 -44.10 16.88
N LEU A 17 -20.27 -43.99 15.87
CA LEU A 17 -20.23 -42.88 14.91
C LEU A 17 -20.58 -41.55 15.58
N SER A 18 -21.62 -41.53 16.42
CA SER A 18 -21.97 -40.37 17.23
C SER A 18 -20.85 -40.02 18.21
N GLY A 19 -20.19 -41.00 18.81
CA GLY A 19 -19.02 -40.79 19.67
C GLY A 19 -17.87 -40.12 18.91
N ILE A 20 -17.55 -40.58 17.70
CA ILE A 20 -16.52 -39.98 16.84
C ILE A 20 -16.90 -38.56 16.44
N ILE A 21 -18.16 -38.30 16.04
CA ILE A 21 -18.63 -36.97 15.67
C ILE A 21 -18.56 -36.01 16.85
N ILE A 22 -19.04 -36.43 18.04
CA ILE A 22 -19.00 -35.61 19.26
C ILE A 22 -17.54 -35.32 19.65
N PHE A 23 -16.67 -36.33 19.62
CA PHE A 23 -15.25 -36.17 19.94
C PHE A 23 -14.53 -35.26 18.93
N SER A 24 -14.84 -35.39 17.65
CA SER A 24 -14.29 -34.53 16.59
C SER A 24 -14.80 -33.09 16.71
N ALA A 25 -16.07 -32.91 17.05
CA ALA A 25 -16.66 -31.60 17.33
C ALA A 25 -16.06 -30.98 18.62
N LEU A 26 -15.80 -31.77 19.66
CA LEU A 26 -15.13 -31.32 20.88
C LEU A 26 -13.67 -30.93 20.63
N ILE A 27 -12.94 -31.69 19.80
CA ILE A 27 -11.58 -31.32 19.38
C ILE A 27 -11.64 -30.04 18.55
N ALA A 28 -12.52 -29.97 17.54
CA ALA A 28 -12.68 -28.79 16.70
C ALA A 28 -13.06 -27.55 17.52
N TYR A 29 -13.99 -27.69 18.47
CA TYR A 29 -14.38 -26.65 19.42
C TYR A 29 -13.24 -26.26 20.35
N ARG A 30 -12.45 -27.24 20.85
CA ARG A 30 -11.26 -26.95 21.66
C ARG A 30 -10.19 -26.22 20.86
N THR A 31 -10.04 -26.53 19.57
CA THR A 31 -9.08 -25.84 18.69
C THR A 31 -9.59 -24.50 18.16
N SER A 32 -10.92 -24.29 18.10
CA SER A 32 -11.51 -23.06 17.53
C SER A 32 -11.98 -22.05 18.58
N LEU A 33 -12.38 -22.48 19.78
CA LEU A 33 -13.12 -21.67 20.74
C LEU A 33 -12.56 -21.65 22.17
N LEU A 34 -11.53 -22.45 22.48
CA LEU A 34 -10.70 -22.16 23.64
C LEU A 34 -9.56 -21.25 23.18
N PRO A 35 -9.66 -19.91 23.34
CA PRO A 35 -8.44 -19.17 23.58
C PRO A 35 -7.82 -19.86 24.78
N LYS A 36 -6.64 -20.47 24.61
CA LYS A 36 -5.77 -20.70 25.76
C LYS A 36 -5.89 -19.43 26.59
N SER A 37 -6.27 -19.58 27.86
CA SER A 37 -6.06 -18.54 28.86
C SER A 37 -4.76 -17.84 28.50
N ILE A 38 -4.85 -16.52 28.33
CA ILE A 38 -3.80 -15.62 27.86
C ILE A 38 -2.68 -15.65 28.90
N GLU A 39 -1.97 -16.76 28.99
CA GLU A 39 -0.59 -16.84 29.40
C GLU A 39 0.15 -16.43 28.14
N SER A 40 0.81 -15.27 28.21
CA SER A 40 1.67 -14.66 27.21
C SER A 40 2.50 -15.70 26.43
N SER A 41 1.95 -16.25 25.36
CA SER A 41 2.66 -17.25 24.57
C SER A 41 3.58 -16.52 23.61
N ASP A 42 4.88 -16.81 23.70
CA ASP A 42 5.97 -16.13 22.97
C ASP A 42 5.67 -15.94 21.47
N TRP A 43 4.99 -16.90 20.83
CA TRP A 43 4.62 -16.82 19.41
C TRP A 43 3.66 -15.68 19.04
N ILE A 44 2.77 -15.25 19.94
CA ILE A 44 1.85 -14.13 19.66
C ILE A 44 2.66 -12.85 19.50
N HIS A 45 3.68 -12.66 20.34
CA HIS A 45 4.58 -11.52 20.23
C HIS A 45 5.36 -11.54 18.91
N VAL A 46 5.78 -12.73 18.45
CA VAL A 46 6.40 -12.89 17.12
C VAL A 46 5.43 -12.45 16.03
N ILE A 47 4.20 -12.95 16.01
CA ILE A 47 3.20 -12.59 14.98
C ILE A 47 2.93 -11.09 14.97
N VAL A 48 2.67 -10.49 16.14
CA VAL A 48 2.39 -9.05 16.25
C VAL A 48 3.58 -8.22 15.78
N ASN A 49 4.81 -8.65 16.10
CA ASN A 49 6.02 -7.97 15.66
C ASN A 49 6.21 -8.11 14.15
N VAL A 50 6.05 -9.31 13.58
CA VAL A 50 6.10 -9.54 12.12
C VAL A 50 5.07 -8.68 11.42
N ASP A 51 3.82 -8.67 11.89
CA ASP A 51 2.70 -7.94 11.30
C ASP A 51 2.98 -6.43 11.23
N ARG A 52 3.39 -5.84 12.35
CA ARG A 52 3.71 -4.41 12.44
C ARG A 52 4.95 -4.05 11.64
N ASP A 53 6.02 -4.84 11.77
CA ASP A 53 7.28 -4.56 11.11
C ASP A 53 7.21 -4.78 9.60
N PHE A 54 6.40 -5.73 9.13
CA PHE A 54 6.28 -5.99 7.72
C PHE A 54 5.62 -4.83 6.96
N LYS A 55 4.53 -4.24 7.50
CA LYS A 55 3.95 -3.02 6.91
C LYS A 55 4.97 -1.88 6.88
N ARG A 56 5.78 -1.75 7.94
CA ARG A 56 6.83 -0.73 8.04
C ARG A 56 7.95 -0.93 7.01
N ILE A 57 8.49 -2.14 6.88
CA ILE A 57 9.55 -2.40 5.89
C ILE A 57 9.02 -2.27 4.47
N LEU A 58 7.76 -2.64 4.19
CA LEU A 58 7.16 -2.46 2.87
C LEU A 58 7.08 -0.97 2.50
N ARG A 59 6.72 -0.10 3.45
CA ARG A 59 6.77 1.37 3.29
C ARG A 59 8.18 1.86 2.98
N ILE A 60 9.19 1.42 3.74
CA ILE A 60 10.59 1.80 3.53
C ILE A 60 11.10 1.33 2.17
N SER A 61 10.72 0.12 1.74
CA SER A 61 11.09 -0.42 0.44
C SER A 61 10.45 0.36 -0.70
N LEU A 62 9.18 0.76 -0.57
CA LEU A 62 8.53 1.65 -1.56
C LEU A 62 9.18 3.05 -1.59
N ALA A 63 9.56 3.60 -0.44
CA ALA A 63 10.29 4.87 -0.37
C ALA A 63 11.65 4.76 -1.09
N ASN A 64 12.39 3.67 -0.89
CA ASN A 64 13.65 3.42 -1.59
C ASN A 64 13.45 3.21 -3.10
N PHE A 65 12.39 2.47 -3.48
CA PHE A 65 12.02 2.30 -4.89
C PHE A 65 11.77 3.65 -5.57
N THR A 66 10.91 4.49 -4.98
CA THR A 66 10.56 5.79 -5.56
C THR A 66 11.72 6.77 -5.58
N ARG A 67 12.57 6.78 -4.56
CA ARG A 67 13.78 7.62 -4.52
C ARG A 67 14.77 7.23 -5.61
N GLU A 68 15.13 5.95 -5.70
CA GLU A 68 16.04 5.45 -6.74
C GLU A 68 15.48 5.69 -8.15
N LEU A 69 14.15 5.56 -8.31
CA LEU A 69 13.50 5.79 -9.60
C LEU A 69 13.62 7.26 -10.03
N ILE A 70 13.49 8.21 -9.11
CA ILE A 70 13.72 9.63 -9.40
C ILE A 70 15.19 9.91 -9.71
N GLU A 71 16.11 9.32 -8.96
CA GLU A 71 17.55 9.58 -9.12
C GLU A 71 18.11 9.00 -10.41
N THR A 72 17.64 7.82 -10.83
CA THR A 72 18.22 7.06 -11.94
C THR A 72 17.34 6.93 -13.17
N GLY A 73 16.03 7.16 -13.04
CA GLY A 73 15.05 6.85 -14.08
C GLY A 73 14.90 5.36 -14.40
N ASN A 74 15.54 4.46 -13.64
CA ASN A 74 15.58 3.02 -13.94
C ASN A 74 14.71 2.21 -12.95
N ALA A 75 13.52 1.84 -13.40
CA ALA A 75 12.56 1.05 -12.61
C ALA A 75 13.10 -0.33 -12.20
N THR A 76 13.85 -1.02 -13.06
CA THR A 76 14.40 -2.35 -12.76
C THR A 76 15.46 -2.30 -11.67
N SER A 77 16.38 -1.33 -11.75
CA SER A 77 17.39 -1.09 -10.70
C SER A 77 16.72 -0.73 -9.36
N SER A 78 15.73 0.16 -9.42
CA SER A 78 14.95 0.60 -8.27
C SER A 78 14.22 -0.55 -7.59
N GLU A 79 13.56 -1.41 -8.37
CA GLU A 79 12.88 -2.59 -7.86
C GLU A 79 13.85 -3.56 -7.21
N PHE A 80 15.00 -3.83 -7.84
CA PHE A 80 16.01 -4.72 -7.29
C PHE A 80 16.50 -4.25 -5.92
N LYS A 81 16.90 -2.97 -5.80
CA LYS A 81 17.38 -2.40 -4.53
C LYS A 81 16.30 -2.41 -3.44
N ALA A 82 15.06 -2.08 -3.79
CA ALA A 82 13.94 -2.14 -2.85
C ALA A 82 13.62 -3.57 -2.41
N ARG A 83 13.72 -4.55 -3.32
CA ARG A 83 13.53 -5.97 -3.00
C ARG A 83 14.62 -6.50 -2.07
N VAL A 84 15.88 -6.11 -2.28
CA VAL A 84 16.99 -6.45 -1.38
C VAL A 84 16.70 -5.98 0.05
N LYS A 85 16.06 -4.82 0.25
CA LYS A 85 15.66 -4.34 1.58
C LYS A 85 14.64 -5.25 2.26
N LEU A 86 13.65 -5.76 1.51
CA LEU A 86 12.68 -6.74 2.02
C LEU A 86 13.36 -8.05 2.44
N GLU A 87 14.27 -8.56 1.60
CA GLU A 87 14.99 -9.81 1.88
C GLU A 87 15.95 -9.68 3.07
N VAL A 88 16.68 -8.58 3.18
CA VAL A 88 17.57 -8.32 4.32
C VAL A 88 16.77 -8.26 5.62
N TRP A 89 15.61 -7.59 5.61
CA TRP A 89 14.72 -7.58 6.78
C TRP A 89 14.23 -8.99 7.12
N ARG A 90 13.78 -9.77 6.13
CA ARG A 90 13.30 -11.15 6.32
C ARG A 90 14.37 -12.00 7.01
N ILE A 91 15.59 -11.99 6.50
CA ILE A 91 16.73 -12.74 7.05
C ILE A 91 17.04 -12.26 8.47
N ALA A 92 17.15 -10.95 8.68
CA ALA A 92 17.46 -10.38 10.00
C ALA A 92 16.37 -10.73 11.03
N PHE A 93 15.09 -10.67 10.65
CA PHE A 93 13.98 -11.03 11.51
C PHE A 93 14.03 -12.52 11.85
N SER A 94 14.20 -13.41 10.86
CA SER A 94 14.35 -14.85 11.11
C SER A 94 15.52 -15.17 12.04
N LEU A 95 16.66 -14.48 11.91
CA LEU A 95 17.81 -14.64 12.80
C LEU A 95 17.52 -14.15 14.23
N GLY A 96 16.81 -13.03 14.38
CA GLY A 96 16.42 -12.49 15.68
C GLY A 96 15.53 -13.44 16.50
N TYR A 97 14.82 -14.34 15.83
CA TYR A 97 13.95 -15.34 16.45
C TYR A 97 14.37 -16.78 16.10
N VAL A 98 15.67 -17.02 15.90
CA VAL A 98 16.19 -18.35 15.56
C VAL A 98 15.76 -19.44 16.56
N ALA A 99 15.65 -19.06 17.85
CA ALA A 99 15.20 -19.95 18.92
C ALA A 99 13.74 -20.40 18.81
N SER A 100 12.93 -19.75 17.95
CA SER A 100 11.53 -20.10 17.68
C SER A 100 11.35 -20.92 16.40
N ASN A 101 12.44 -21.24 15.70
CA ASN A 101 12.44 -21.96 14.42
C ASN A 101 11.45 -21.35 13.40
N LEU A 102 11.60 -20.03 13.16
CA LEU A 102 10.72 -19.28 12.29
C LEU A 102 10.98 -19.56 10.81
N ASN A 103 9.92 -19.78 10.06
CA ASN A 103 9.94 -19.74 8.61
C ASN A 103 9.09 -18.56 8.13
N ILE A 104 9.74 -17.60 7.46
CA ILE A 104 9.08 -16.42 6.89
C ILE A 104 9.24 -16.47 5.39
N SER A 105 8.12 -16.36 4.66
CA SER A 105 8.11 -16.20 3.21
C SER A 105 7.38 -14.93 2.80
N ILE A 106 7.92 -14.23 1.81
CA ILE A 106 7.33 -13.01 1.25
C ILE A 106 7.00 -13.28 -0.21
N HIS A 107 5.77 -12.97 -0.63
CA HIS A 107 5.27 -13.29 -1.96
C HIS A 107 4.72 -12.04 -2.66
N PRO A 108 5.18 -11.73 -3.89
CA PRO A 108 4.58 -10.71 -4.74
C PRO A 108 3.33 -11.27 -5.41
N LYS A 109 2.19 -11.15 -4.74
CA LYS A 109 0.89 -11.46 -5.35
C LYS A 109 0.40 -10.24 -6.12
N GLY A 110 -0.27 -10.41 -7.24
CA GLY A 110 -0.92 -9.30 -7.94
C GLY A 110 -2.09 -8.75 -7.12
N LYS A 111 -2.37 -7.45 -7.28
CA LYS A 111 -3.55 -6.81 -6.67
C LYS A 111 -4.01 -5.63 -7.50
N ILE A 112 -5.31 -5.55 -7.73
CA ILE A 112 -5.96 -4.35 -8.26
C ILE A 112 -6.12 -3.38 -7.08
N LEU A 113 -5.54 -2.20 -7.20
CA LEU A 113 -5.64 -1.14 -6.19
C LEU A 113 -6.74 -0.14 -6.51
N LEU A 114 -6.98 0.10 -7.80
CA LEU A 114 -7.95 1.08 -8.25
C LEU A 114 -8.65 0.60 -9.52
N ASN A 115 -9.96 0.74 -9.54
CA ASN A 115 -10.75 0.52 -10.74
C ASN A 115 -10.57 1.70 -11.70
N GLU A 116 -10.95 1.49 -12.96
CA GLU A 116 -10.98 2.57 -13.94
C GLU A 116 -11.98 3.67 -13.52
N PHE A 117 -11.59 4.92 -13.74
CA PHE A 117 -12.46 6.08 -13.52
C PHE A 117 -11.98 7.24 -14.39
N SER A 118 -12.81 8.26 -14.51
CA SER A 118 -12.44 9.51 -15.16
C SER A 118 -12.83 10.70 -14.29
N TYR A 119 -12.12 11.80 -14.47
CA TYR A 119 -12.44 13.07 -13.82
C TYR A 119 -12.09 14.24 -14.74
N THR A 120 -12.66 15.41 -14.44
CA THR A 120 -12.39 16.63 -15.17
C THR A 120 -11.31 17.44 -14.45
N LEU A 121 -10.19 17.68 -15.14
CA LEU A 121 -9.19 18.67 -14.75
C LEU A 121 -9.61 20.04 -15.28
N GLN A 122 -9.76 21.00 -14.37
CA GLN A 122 -10.11 22.38 -14.73
C GLN A 122 -8.83 23.23 -14.86
N ILE A 123 -8.59 23.80 -16.03
CA ILE A 123 -7.47 24.72 -16.30
C ILE A 123 -8.07 26.11 -16.54
N ILE A 124 -7.73 27.09 -15.71
CA ILE A 124 -8.16 28.48 -15.85
C ILE A 124 -6.96 29.31 -16.29
N LYS A 125 -7.01 29.89 -17.49
CA LYS A 125 -5.97 30.78 -18.04
C LYS A 125 -6.57 32.18 -18.20
N ASP A 126 -6.12 33.15 -17.42
CA ASP A 126 -6.52 34.56 -17.54
C ASP A 126 -8.06 34.74 -17.57
N GLY A 127 -8.75 34.02 -16.67
CA GLY A 127 -10.22 34.02 -16.56
C GLY A 127 -10.96 33.07 -17.52
N SER A 128 -10.30 32.55 -18.55
CA SER A 128 -10.87 31.56 -19.47
C SER A 128 -10.76 30.15 -18.90
N ILE A 129 -11.86 29.39 -18.92
CA ILE A 129 -11.94 28.04 -18.36
C ILE A 129 -11.82 26.99 -19.47
N TYR A 130 -10.87 26.07 -19.31
CA TYR A 130 -10.64 24.91 -20.15
C TYR A 130 -10.82 23.65 -19.32
N ASN A 131 -11.60 22.69 -19.82
CA ASN A 131 -11.85 21.44 -19.13
C ASN A 131 -11.20 20.30 -19.92
N GLN A 132 -10.37 19.50 -19.24
CA GLN A 132 -9.75 18.32 -19.82
C GLN A 132 -10.27 17.08 -19.09
N ILE A 133 -10.81 16.13 -19.84
CA ILE A 133 -11.23 14.83 -19.28
C ILE A 133 -9.99 13.96 -19.17
N ILE A 134 -9.70 13.50 -17.95
CA ILE A 134 -8.59 12.59 -17.65
C ILE A 134 -9.18 11.20 -17.42
N ASN A 135 -8.78 10.23 -18.24
CA ASN A 135 -9.17 8.83 -18.10
C ASN A 135 -8.07 8.07 -17.40
N ILE A 136 -8.38 7.48 -16.24
CA ILE A 136 -7.43 6.69 -15.46
C ILE A 136 -7.78 5.21 -15.65
N PRO A 137 -6.88 4.42 -16.25
CA PRO A 137 -7.09 2.99 -16.39
C PRO A 137 -7.04 2.32 -15.02
N TYR A 138 -7.52 1.07 -14.94
CA TYR A 138 -7.35 0.29 -13.72
C TYR A 138 -5.86 0.21 -13.33
N LEU A 139 -5.59 0.37 -12.04
CA LEU A 139 -4.23 0.33 -11.50
C LEU A 139 -4.04 -0.98 -10.74
N LYS A 140 -3.08 -1.78 -11.20
CA LYS A 140 -2.75 -3.06 -10.60
C LYS A 140 -1.25 -3.22 -10.38
N ILE A 141 -0.88 -3.91 -9.32
CA ILE A 141 0.43 -4.55 -9.22
C ILE A 141 0.29 -5.92 -9.91
N LYS A 142 1.17 -6.21 -10.87
CA LYS A 142 1.17 -7.48 -11.60
C LYS A 142 1.71 -8.60 -10.72
N ASP A 143 1.25 -9.83 -10.95
CA ASP A 143 1.84 -11.01 -10.32
C ASP A 143 3.35 -11.07 -10.55
N GLY A 144 4.11 -11.41 -9.52
CA GLY A 144 5.58 -11.44 -9.58
C GLY A 144 6.27 -10.10 -9.27
N PHE A 145 5.52 -9.00 -9.14
CA PHE A 145 6.04 -7.67 -8.82
C PHE A 145 5.59 -7.20 -7.44
N PHE A 146 6.49 -6.53 -6.72
CA PHE A 146 6.17 -5.93 -5.42
C PHE A 146 5.73 -4.46 -5.53
N PHE A 147 6.21 -3.76 -6.54
CA PHE A 147 6.09 -2.32 -6.69
C PHE A 147 5.49 -1.98 -8.05
N ASN A 148 4.75 -0.87 -8.12
CA ASN A 148 4.32 -0.27 -9.37
C ASN A 148 4.18 1.26 -9.21
N TYR A 149 4.14 1.99 -10.32
CA TYR A 149 3.94 3.42 -10.36
C TYR A 149 3.19 3.85 -11.64
N SER A 150 2.53 5.00 -11.60
CA SER A 150 1.82 5.58 -12.75
C SER A 150 2.14 7.07 -12.90
N TRP A 151 3.42 7.42 -12.80
CA TRP A 151 3.87 8.81 -12.88
C TRP A 151 3.64 9.42 -14.27
N ASP A 152 3.91 10.72 -14.37
CA ASP A 152 3.77 11.51 -15.59
C ASP A 152 2.31 11.69 -16.08
N GLN A 153 1.36 11.56 -15.16
CA GLN A 153 -0.06 11.81 -15.42
C GLN A 153 -0.67 12.75 -14.36
N PRO A 154 -1.76 13.48 -14.67
CA PRO A 154 -2.43 14.35 -13.70
C PRO A 154 -2.87 13.60 -12.44
N TYR A 155 -3.33 12.34 -12.60
CA TYR A 155 -3.43 11.38 -11.50
C TYR A 155 -2.22 10.45 -11.53
N SER A 156 -1.45 10.41 -10.45
CA SER A 156 -0.26 9.58 -10.34
C SER A 156 -0.24 8.84 -9.00
N VAL A 157 0.31 7.63 -8.98
CA VAL A 157 0.45 6.83 -7.76
C VAL A 157 1.80 6.12 -7.72
N SER A 158 2.30 5.91 -6.51
CA SER A 158 3.37 4.99 -6.18
C SER A 158 2.82 3.94 -5.24
N MET A 159 2.99 2.65 -5.54
CA MET A 159 2.33 1.58 -4.81
C MET A 159 3.23 0.36 -4.57
N ALA A 160 2.98 -0.32 -3.45
CA ALA A 160 3.57 -1.60 -3.10
C ALA A 160 2.51 -2.56 -2.56
N TYR A 161 2.67 -3.84 -2.86
CA TYR A 161 1.85 -4.90 -2.30
C TYR A 161 2.63 -6.19 -2.17
N ALA A 162 2.43 -6.86 -1.04
CA ALA A 162 3.08 -8.13 -0.73
C ALA A 162 2.24 -8.94 0.24
N SER A 163 2.31 -10.26 0.12
CA SER A 163 1.85 -11.20 1.16
C SER A 163 3.04 -11.72 1.96
N ILE A 164 2.83 -11.93 3.24
CA ILE A 164 3.79 -12.55 4.15
C ILE A 164 3.15 -13.77 4.80
N ASN A 165 3.89 -14.87 4.82
CA ASN A 165 3.52 -16.05 5.58
C ASN A 165 4.55 -16.27 6.70
N LEU A 166 4.06 -16.74 7.85
CA LEU A 166 4.87 -17.09 9.00
C LEU A 166 4.45 -18.45 9.54
N ASP A 167 5.44 -19.32 9.74
CA ASP A 167 5.35 -20.52 10.55
C ASP A 167 6.29 -20.40 11.76
N VAL A 168 5.81 -20.77 12.93
CA VAL A 168 6.56 -20.87 14.20
C VAL A 168 6.61 -22.35 14.59
N ALA A 169 7.57 -23.09 14.04
CA ALA A 169 7.58 -24.55 14.13
C ALA A 169 7.72 -25.04 15.58
N LYS A 170 8.46 -24.32 16.44
CA LYS A 170 8.64 -24.66 17.85
C LYS A 170 7.33 -24.68 18.64
N ASP A 171 6.43 -23.75 18.32
CA ASP A 171 5.16 -23.57 19.02
C ASP A 171 3.98 -24.25 18.30
N GLY A 172 4.26 -24.97 17.21
CA GLY A 172 3.24 -25.66 16.41
C GLY A 172 2.30 -24.73 15.66
N VAL A 173 2.69 -23.46 15.46
CA VAL A 173 1.87 -22.47 14.75
C VAL A 173 2.28 -22.47 13.28
N TYR A 174 1.35 -22.80 12.40
CA TYR A 174 1.58 -22.87 10.97
C TYR A 174 0.49 -22.10 10.22
N GLY A 175 0.87 -21.44 9.12
CA GLY A 175 -0.05 -20.84 8.17
C GLY A 175 -0.58 -19.47 8.55
N TRP A 176 0.10 -18.71 9.43
CA TRP A 176 -0.24 -17.29 9.56
C TRP A 176 0.09 -16.60 8.24
N ASN A 177 -0.89 -15.90 7.66
CA ASN A 177 -0.75 -15.22 6.38
C ASN A 177 -1.41 -13.85 6.47
N ASN A 178 -0.70 -12.81 6.04
CA ASN A 178 -1.27 -11.49 5.90
C ASN A 178 -0.78 -10.81 4.61
N SER A 179 -1.50 -9.80 4.16
CA SER A 179 -1.16 -9.04 2.96
C SER A 179 -1.34 -7.56 3.19
N TYR A 180 -0.43 -6.76 2.64
CA TYR A 180 -0.40 -5.32 2.88
C TYR A 180 -0.25 -4.57 1.59
N THR A 181 -1.04 -3.51 1.48
CA THR A 181 -0.92 -2.49 0.46
C THR A 181 -0.34 -1.24 1.09
N VAL A 182 0.59 -0.61 0.40
CA VAL A 182 1.10 0.71 0.72
C VAL A 182 1.00 1.56 -0.54
N PHE A 183 0.46 2.77 -0.44
CA PHE A 183 0.49 3.68 -1.59
C PHE A 183 0.49 5.14 -1.17
N SER A 184 0.90 5.97 -2.12
CA SER A 184 0.72 7.41 -2.12
C SER A 184 0.23 7.82 -3.50
N SER A 185 -0.81 8.65 -3.58
CA SER A 185 -1.35 9.14 -4.84
C SER A 185 -1.55 10.65 -4.82
N ILE A 186 -1.32 11.27 -5.98
CA ILE A 186 -1.60 12.68 -6.27
C ILE A 186 -2.65 12.72 -7.36
N ASN A 187 -3.66 13.56 -7.19
CA ASN A 187 -4.66 13.86 -8.21
C ASN A 187 -4.76 15.38 -8.40
N VAL A 188 -4.21 15.92 -9.49
CA VAL A 188 -4.34 17.34 -9.81
C VAL A 188 -5.73 17.60 -10.38
N THR A 189 -6.52 18.42 -9.70
CA THR A 189 -7.93 18.66 -10.04
C THR A 189 -8.17 20.01 -10.71
N LYS A 190 -7.35 21.01 -10.40
CA LYS A 190 -7.50 22.36 -10.95
C LYS A 190 -6.17 23.09 -11.02
N ILE A 191 -5.97 23.85 -12.10
CA ILE A 191 -4.82 24.74 -12.29
C ILE A 191 -5.35 26.13 -12.66
N ILE A 192 -4.84 27.18 -12.01
CA ILE A 192 -5.16 28.58 -12.32
C ILE A 192 -3.86 29.28 -12.71
N ILE A 193 -3.85 29.97 -13.84
CA ILE A 193 -2.72 30.73 -14.36
C ILE A 193 -3.20 32.17 -14.55
N ASP A 194 -2.52 33.08 -13.86
CA ASP A 194 -2.69 34.53 -13.98
C ASP A 194 -1.42 35.13 -14.59
N SER A 195 -1.51 35.48 -15.88
CA SER A 195 -0.42 36.05 -16.67
C SER A 195 -0.10 37.49 -16.30
N ASN A 196 -1.02 38.22 -15.68
CA ASN A 196 -0.77 39.60 -15.24
C ASN A 196 0.12 39.61 -13.99
N LEU A 197 -0.13 38.66 -13.09
CA LEU A 197 0.63 38.54 -11.83
C LEU A 197 1.79 37.55 -11.92
N ASN A 198 1.90 36.79 -13.03
CA ASN A 198 2.82 35.66 -13.20
C ASN A 198 2.68 34.62 -12.08
N ILE A 199 1.44 34.31 -11.72
CA ILE A 199 1.11 33.39 -10.61
C ILE A 199 0.43 32.14 -11.17
N ILE A 200 0.84 31.00 -10.65
CA ILE A 200 0.15 29.73 -10.83
C ILE A 200 -0.37 29.21 -9.50
N MET A 201 -1.60 28.68 -9.50
CA MET A 201 -2.16 27.92 -8.39
C MET A 201 -2.50 26.51 -8.86
N ILE A 202 -1.98 25.51 -8.17
CA ILE A 202 -2.22 24.09 -8.46
C ILE A 202 -3.01 23.49 -7.31
N TYR A 203 -4.22 23.03 -7.59
CA TYR A 203 -5.08 22.31 -6.65
C TYR A 203 -4.94 20.82 -6.90
N PHE A 204 -4.72 20.08 -5.83
CA PHE A 204 -4.55 18.64 -5.91
C PHE A 204 -5.10 17.95 -4.67
N ASN A 205 -5.46 16.69 -4.83
CA ASN A 205 -5.78 15.78 -3.75
C ASN A 205 -4.60 14.82 -3.53
N PHE A 206 -4.19 14.63 -2.28
CA PHE A 206 -3.15 13.70 -1.87
C PHE A 206 -3.70 12.65 -0.91
N CYS A 207 -3.57 11.39 -1.29
CA CYS A 207 -4.11 10.25 -0.57
C CYS A 207 -3.05 9.19 -0.28
N THR A 208 -3.25 8.46 0.81
CA THR A 208 -2.40 7.32 1.22
C THR A 208 -3.28 6.11 1.54
N GLU A 209 -2.69 4.97 1.89
CA GLU A 209 -3.47 3.79 2.30
C GLU A 209 -4.28 3.97 3.59
N ASP A 210 -3.92 4.96 4.41
CA ASP A 210 -4.60 5.29 5.67
C ASP A 210 -5.59 6.48 5.46
N ASP A 211 -6.13 6.64 4.24
CA ASP A 211 -7.02 7.72 3.75
C ASP A 211 -6.33 9.07 3.43
N SER A 212 -7.15 10.14 3.47
CA SER A 212 -6.81 11.53 3.23
C SER A 212 -5.66 11.99 4.10
N TYR A 213 -4.56 12.42 3.48
CA TYR A 213 -3.35 12.75 4.19
C TYR A 213 -3.29 14.24 4.50
N SER A 214 -3.10 14.60 5.77
CA SER A 214 -3.14 15.99 6.26
C SER A 214 -1.77 16.55 6.65
N LYS A 215 -0.69 15.76 6.53
CA LYS A 215 0.63 16.08 7.08
C LYS A 215 1.65 16.58 6.06
N LEU A 216 1.23 16.97 4.86
CA LEU A 216 2.15 17.62 3.90
C LEU A 216 2.59 18.98 4.44
N ASN A 217 3.88 19.24 4.36
CA ASN A 217 4.48 20.53 4.64
C ASN A 217 5.21 21.05 3.39
N GLU A 218 5.82 22.23 3.48
CA GLU A 218 6.43 22.85 2.33
C GLU A 218 7.64 22.05 1.78
N ASN A 219 8.40 21.40 2.66
CA ASN A 219 9.53 20.57 2.28
C ASN A 219 9.11 19.25 1.59
N CYS A 220 7.83 18.89 1.66
CA CYS A 220 7.29 17.72 0.98
C CYS A 220 7.02 17.98 -0.50
N ILE A 221 7.05 19.23 -0.97
CA ILE A 221 6.57 19.59 -2.30
C ILE A 221 7.69 20.21 -3.12
N SER A 222 7.78 19.81 -4.37
CA SER A 222 8.60 20.49 -5.38
C SER A 222 7.79 20.69 -6.65
N ILE A 223 7.89 21.89 -7.21
CA ILE A 223 7.22 22.24 -8.46
C ILE A 223 8.28 22.48 -9.52
N ILE A 224 8.06 21.88 -10.69
CA ILE A 224 8.87 22.09 -11.88
C ILE A 224 7.95 22.66 -12.97
N ILE A 225 8.30 23.82 -13.51
CA ILE A 225 7.61 24.43 -14.65
C ILE A 225 8.57 24.49 -15.83
N ASN A 226 8.14 23.98 -16.99
CA ASN A 226 8.95 23.93 -18.21
C ASN A 226 10.37 23.38 -17.93
N ASP A 227 10.42 22.27 -17.20
CA ASP A 227 11.67 21.58 -16.83
C ASP A 227 12.60 22.39 -15.89
N THR A 228 12.12 23.52 -15.34
CA THR A 228 12.83 24.36 -14.37
C THR A 228 12.19 24.27 -12.98
N PRO A 229 12.94 23.91 -11.92
CA PRO A 229 12.41 23.91 -10.56
C PRO A 229 12.09 25.34 -10.11
N ILE A 230 10.96 25.52 -9.43
CA ILE A 230 10.54 26.82 -8.90
C ILE A 230 10.22 26.72 -7.41
N SER A 231 10.47 27.82 -6.69
CA SER A 231 9.96 28.02 -5.34
C SER A 231 8.48 28.36 -5.39
N PHE A 232 7.73 27.93 -4.39
CA PHE A 232 6.34 28.31 -4.21
C PHE A 232 6.18 29.18 -2.96
N ASP A 233 5.16 30.03 -2.97
CA ASP A 233 4.91 31.03 -1.93
C ASP A 233 4.17 30.44 -0.72
N SER A 234 3.19 29.56 -0.98
CA SER A 234 2.40 28.95 0.08
C SER A 234 1.76 27.62 -0.32
N LEU A 235 1.61 26.75 0.69
CA LEU A 235 0.81 25.52 0.66
C LEU A 235 -0.42 25.70 1.57
N ILE A 236 -1.61 25.50 1.02
CA ILE A 236 -2.88 25.62 1.76
C ILE A 236 -3.56 24.26 1.81
N TYR A 237 -3.99 23.83 2.99
CA TYR A 237 -4.78 22.61 3.19
C TYR A 237 -6.26 22.94 3.37
N TYR A 238 -7.13 22.29 2.60
CA TYR A 238 -8.59 22.50 2.63
C TYR A 238 -9.36 21.36 3.31
N GLY A 239 -8.69 20.34 3.86
CA GLY A 239 -9.34 19.17 4.40
C GLY A 239 -9.45 18.01 3.40
N LEU A 240 -9.61 16.79 3.91
CA LEU A 240 -9.80 15.56 3.11
C LEU A 240 -8.72 15.35 2.05
N GLY A 241 -7.46 15.64 2.40
CA GLY A 241 -6.32 15.48 1.49
C GLY A 241 -6.27 16.53 0.37
N ASN A 242 -7.13 17.54 0.36
CA ASN A 242 -7.13 18.59 -0.65
C ASN A 242 -6.17 19.72 -0.28
N TYR A 243 -5.32 20.08 -1.24
CA TYR A 243 -4.30 21.10 -1.12
C TYR A 243 -4.34 22.07 -2.30
N SER A 244 -3.84 23.29 -2.08
CA SER A 244 -3.37 24.15 -3.16
C SER A 244 -1.96 24.62 -2.90
N VAL A 245 -1.18 24.76 -3.96
CA VAL A 245 0.11 25.44 -3.92
C VAL A 245 0.07 26.63 -4.85
N LYS A 246 0.54 27.77 -4.35
CA LYS A 246 0.69 29.00 -5.11
C LYS A 246 2.17 29.25 -5.38
N ALA A 247 2.53 29.45 -6.65
CA ALA A 247 3.90 29.74 -7.04
C ALA A 247 3.96 30.86 -8.08
N LYS A 248 5.11 31.53 -8.17
CA LYS A 248 5.41 32.47 -9.25
C LYS A 248 6.16 31.76 -10.37
N TYR A 249 5.84 32.10 -11.61
CA TYR A 249 6.54 31.58 -12.78
C TYR A 249 7.26 32.70 -13.54
N THR A 250 8.38 32.37 -14.19
CA THR A 250 9.17 33.32 -14.99
C THR A 250 8.85 33.21 -16.48
N SER A 251 8.40 32.04 -16.92
CA SER A 251 7.96 31.75 -18.28
C SER A 251 6.57 31.12 -18.25
N TYR A 252 5.75 31.40 -19.25
CA TYR A 252 4.39 30.86 -19.34
C TYR A 252 4.41 29.32 -19.19
N PRO A 253 3.63 28.74 -18.27
CA PRO A 253 3.68 27.31 -17.96
C PRO A 253 3.05 26.48 -19.09
N GLN A 254 3.85 25.65 -19.75
CA GLN A 254 3.40 24.66 -20.74
C GLN A 254 3.43 23.26 -20.15
N LYS A 255 4.41 22.98 -19.28
CA LYS A 255 4.55 21.72 -18.56
C LYS A 255 4.67 22.02 -17.08
N ILE A 256 3.90 21.31 -16.27
CA ILE A 256 3.93 21.42 -14.82
C ILE A 256 4.14 20.03 -14.28
N ALA A 257 5.16 19.85 -13.44
CA ALA A 257 5.32 18.66 -12.63
C ALA A 257 5.22 19.02 -11.14
N LEU A 258 4.40 18.28 -10.43
CA LEU A 258 4.23 18.35 -8.99
C LEU A 258 4.82 17.07 -8.39
N ILE A 259 5.89 17.23 -7.62
CA ILE A 259 6.54 16.14 -6.89
C ILE A 259 6.13 16.26 -5.44
N VAL A 260 5.55 15.20 -4.87
CA VAL A 260 5.18 15.15 -3.46
C VAL A 260 5.90 13.98 -2.79
N THR A 261 6.57 14.26 -1.68
CA THR A 261 7.21 13.28 -0.80
C THR A 261 6.48 13.26 0.54
N ASP A 262 5.86 12.13 0.89
CA ASP A 262 5.19 12.01 2.18
C ASP A 262 6.17 11.82 3.37
N CYS A 263 5.66 11.82 4.60
CA CYS A 263 6.49 11.61 5.80
C CYS A 263 7.18 10.25 5.88
N ARG A 264 6.80 9.28 5.04
CA ARG A 264 7.41 7.95 4.95
C ARG A 264 8.55 7.95 3.92
N GLY A 265 8.73 9.05 3.20
CA GLY A 265 9.71 9.20 2.13
C GLY A 265 9.26 8.62 0.80
N ILE A 266 7.98 8.28 0.64
CA ILE A 266 7.44 7.79 -0.64
C ILE A 266 7.20 8.99 -1.53
N ILE A 267 7.74 8.94 -2.74
CA ILE A 267 7.64 10.03 -3.70
C ILE A 267 6.61 9.68 -4.78
N VAL A 268 5.82 10.67 -5.20
CA VAL A 268 4.88 10.58 -6.32
C VAL A 268 5.09 11.79 -7.21
N VAL A 269 5.11 11.58 -8.53
CA VAL A 269 5.32 12.64 -9.52
C VAL A 269 4.10 12.73 -10.43
N SER A 270 3.36 13.84 -10.32
CA SER A 270 2.27 14.18 -11.23
C SER A 270 2.76 15.15 -12.29
N LYS A 271 2.29 14.99 -13.53
CA LYS A 271 2.64 15.88 -14.65
C LYS A 271 1.39 16.30 -15.41
N VAL A 272 1.31 17.58 -15.72
CA VAL A 272 0.25 18.19 -16.53
C VAL A 272 0.88 18.94 -17.70
N ILE A 273 0.40 18.66 -18.91
CA ILE A 273 0.80 19.38 -20.13
C ILE A 273 -0.37 20.30 -20.49
N LEU A 274 -0.08 21.59 -20.58
CA LEU A 274 -1.02 22.65 -20.91
C LEU A 274 -0.88 22.94 -22.39
N ASN A 275 -1.76 22.35 -23.19
CA ASN A 275 -1.92 22.70 -24.61
C ASN A 275 -2.71 24.00 -24.76
#